data_AF-A0A3Q1JF94-F1
#
_entry.id   AF-A0A3Q1JF94-F1
#
_cell.length_a   1.000
_cell.length_b   1.000
_cell.length_c   1.000
_cell.angle_alpha   90.00
_cell.angle_beta   90.00
_cell.angle_gamma   90.00
#
_symmetry.space_group_name_H-M   'P 1'
#
loop_
_entity.id
_entity.type
_entity.pdbx_description
1 polymer ?
#
loop_
_entity_poly.entity_id
_entity_poly.type
_entity_poly.pdbx_seq_one_letter_code
_entity_poly.pdbx_strand_id
1 'polypeptide(L)'
;VAKMRNLVLVAVILQLALIEGKTENYKFGDIISFERSCPCDPNKTYKHFAIYVGDTEIDGKEKGQDIFQRTGPVPGINPPKLSDCIFDKLENEHKSAAKKNIESKDNYFDSVMKPGTKEEIIKRIKEKKGKCGVYDPINNNCEHVATYIRYGERYSLQWYIV
;
A
#
# COMPACT_ATOMS: atom_id res chain seq x y z
N VAL A 1 28.57 25.15 -30.92
CA VAL A 1 27.10 25.06 -30.72
C VAL A 1 26.59 23.62 -30.70
N ALA A 2 26.97 22.74 -31.63
CA ALA A 2 26.52 21.33 -31.67
C ALA A 2 26.86 20.50 -30.41
N LYS A 3 28.07 20.66 -29.84
CA LYS A 3 28.53 19.91 -28.66
C LYS A 3 27.70 20.21 -27.39
N MET A 4 27.20 21.43 -27.25
CA MET A 4 26.39 21.88 -26.12
C MET A 4 24.95 21.36 -26.24
N ARG A 5 24.39 21.33 -27.46
CA ARG A 5 23.08 20.72 -27.74
C ARG A 5 23.06 19.23 -27.43
N ASN A 6 24.13 18.50 -27.75
CA ASN A 6 24.23 17.07 -27.47
C ASN A 6 24.32 16.78 -25.95
N LEU A 7 25.05 17.61 -25.19
CA LEU A 7 25.11 17.48 -23.73
C LEU A 7 23.75 17.76 -23.07
N VAL A 8 23.03 18.78 -23.54
CA VAL A 8 21.67 19.08 -23.06
C VAL A 8 20.71 17.95 -23.40
N LEU A 9 20.76 17.38 -24.61
CA LEU A 9 19.92 16.24 -24.98
C LEU A 9 20.20 15.02 -24.09
N VAL A 10 21.47 14.69 -23.86
CA VAL A 10 21.85 13.55 -23.00
C VAL A 10 21.38 13.77 -21.56
N ALA A 11 21.51 14.99 -21.02
CA ALA A 11 21.02 15.32 -19.69
C ALA A 11 19.49 15.22 -19.59
N VAL A 12 18.74 15.67 -20.60
CA VAL A 12 17.28 15.56 -20.66
C VAL A 12 16.85 14.09 -20.77
N ILE A 13 17.53 13.29 -21.59
CA ILE A 13 17.26 11.85 -21.72
C ILE A 13 17.56 11.10 -20.42
N LEU A 14 18.69 11.41 -19.74
CA LEU A 14 18.99 10.84 -18.43
C LEU A 14 17.97 11.27 -17.36
N GLN A 15 17.53 12.52 -17.36
CA GLN A 15 16.48 12.97 -16.45
C GLN A 15 15.17 12.25 -16.72
N LEU A 16 14.76 12.09 -17.98
CA LEU A 16 13.57 11.32 -18.35
C LEU A 16 13.69 9.83 -17.95
N ALA A 17 14.85 9.20 -18.17
CA ALA A 17 15.09 7.81 -17.79
C ALA A 17 15.12 7.61 -16.26
N LEU A 18 15.59 8.60 -15.49
CA LEU A 18 15.55 8.58 -14.02
C LEU A 18 14.12 8.84 -13.48
N ILE A 19 13.29 9.59 -14.22
CA ILE A 19 11.87 9.79 -13.91
C ILE A 19 11.08 8.50 -14.23
N GLU A 20 11.41 7.79 -15.32
CA GLU A 20 10.83 6.48 -15.67
C GLU A 20 11.35 5.33 -14.75
N GLY A 21 12.53 5.50 -14.14
CA GLY A 21 13.22 4.52 -13.30
C GLY A 21 12.69 4.33 -11.87
N LYS A 22 11.59 5.00 -11.48
CA LYS A 22 10.82 4.71 -10.25
C LYS A 22 9.44 4.18 -10.58
N THR A 23 9.34 3.31 -11.58
CA THR A 23 8.18 2.43 -11.70
C THR A 23 8.35 1.30 -10.69
N GLU A 24 7.81 1.54 -9.50
CA GLU A 24 7.67 0.55 -8.42
C GLU A 24 7.20 -0.80 -9.02
N ASN A 25 7.99 -1.85 -8.83
CA ASN A 25 7.92 -3.11 -9.58
C ASN A 25 6.82 -4.05 -9.03
N TYR A 26 5.66 -3.50 -8.68
CA TYR A 26 4.55 -4.25 -8.10
C TYR A 26 3.63 -4.81 -9.17
N LYS A 27 3.11 -6.02 -8.91
CA LYS A 27 2.07 -6.64 -9.71
C LYS A 27 0.74 -6.57 -8.99
N PHE A 28 -0.35 -6.58 -9.75
CA PHE A 28 -1.69 -6.62 -9.18
C PHE A 28 -1.81 -7.73 -8.12
N GLY A 29 -2.29 -7.36 -6.93
CA GLY A 29 -2.48 -8.26 -5.80
C GLY A 29 -1.27 -8.37 -4.87
N ASP A 30 -0.12 -7.76 -5.19
CA ASP A 30 1.02 -7.72 -4.28
C ASP A 30 0.68 -6.96 -2.99
N ILE A 31 1.08 -7.52 -1.86
CA ILE A 31 1.08 -6.83 -0.57
C ILE A 31 2.30 -5.91 -0.56
N ILE A 32 2.08 -4.63 -0.30
CA ILE A 32 3.12 -3.64 -0.05
C ILE A 32 3.12 -3.34 1.46
N SER A 33 4.30 -3.33 2.06
CA SER A 33 4.52 -2.89 3.43
C SER A 33 5.27 -1.56 3.47
N PHE A 34 4.91 -0.67 4.39
CA PHE A 34 5.56 0.61 4.62
C PHE A 34 5.95 0.73 6.08
N GLU A 35 7.23 0.90 6.41
CA GLU A 35 7.62 1.16 7.79
C GLU A 35 7.22 2.58 8.21
N ARG A 36 6.60 2.66 9.38
CA ARG A 36 6.14 3.89 10.01
C ARG A 36 6.62 3.97 11.46
N SER A 37 6.90 5.17 11.94
CA SER A 37 7.09 5.43 13.37
C SER A 37 5.79 5.25 14.13
N CYS A 38 5.86 4.66 15.34
CA CYS A 38 4.69 4.64 16.22
C CYS A 38 4.45 6.05 16.77
N PRO A 39 3.21 6.58 16.71
CA PRO A 39 2.85 7.79 17.45
C PRO A 39 3.01 7.62 18.97
N CYS A 40 2.94 6.38 19.47
CA CYS A 40 3.08 6.02 20.86
C CYS A 40 4.52 6.09 21.39
N ASP A 41 5.50 5.84 20.53
CA ASP A 41 6.92 5.80 20.87
C ASP A 41 7.74 5.99 19.57
N PRO A 42 8.48 7.10 19.43
CA PRO A 42 9.24 7.39 18.21
C PRO A 42 10.40 6.41 17.95
N ASN A 43 10.81 5.64 18.96
CA ASN A 43 11.83 4.59 18.83
C ASN A 43 11.26 3.26 18.35
N LYS A 44 9.93 3.11 18.34
CA LYS A 44 9.26 1.92 17.82
C LYS A 44 8.75 2.18 16.41
N THR A 45 8.85 1.15 15.59
CA THR A 45 8.27 1.14 14.25
C THR A 45 7.17 0.09 14.15
N TYR A 46 6.28 0.30 13.20
CA TYR A 46 5.33 -0.70 12.75
C TYR A 46 5.26 -0.64 11.22
N LYS A 47 4.68 -1.68 10.62
CA LYS A 47 4.40 -1.72 9.18
C LYS A 47 2.96 -1.29 8.88
N HIS A 48 2.74 -0.48 7.87
CA HIS A 48 1.43 -0.32 7.28
C HIS A 48 1.34 -1.19 6.03
N PHE A 49 0.16 -1.75 5.74
CA PHE A 49 -0.01 -2.69 4.63
C PHE A 49 -1.07 -2.22 3.65
N ALA A 50 -0.78 -2.40 2.37
CA ALA A 50 -1.70 -2.14 1.26
C ALA A 50 -1.62 -3.26 0.21
N ILE A 51 -2.64 -3.36 -0.64
CA ILE A 51 -2.66 -4.21 -1.83
C ILE A 51 -2.45 -3.33 -3.06
N TYR A 52 -1.45 -3.65 -3.87
CA TYR A 52 -1.26 -3.00 -5.16
C TYR A 52 -2.36 -3.43 -6.15
N VAL A 53 -3.10 -2.47 -6.69
CA VAL A 53 -4.14 -2.70 -7.70
C VAL A 53 -3.80 -2.07 -9.06
N GLY A 54 -2.77 -1.20 -9.10
CA GLY A 54 -2.33 -0.53 -10.32
C GLY A 54 -3.48 0.13 -11.08
N ASP A 55 -3.49 0.00 -12.41
CA ASP A 55 -4.54 0.53 -13.27
C ASP A 55 -5.76 -0.39 -13.42
N THR A 56 -5.84 -1.49 -12.67
CA THR A 56 -6.98 -2.42 -12.79
C THR A 56 -8.29 -1.69 -12.48
N GLU A 57 -9.26 -1.79 -13.38
CA GLU A 57 -10.59 -1.26 -13.18
C GLU A 57 -11.35 -2.07 -12.12
N ILE A 58 -11.73 -1.40 -11.04
CA ILE A 58 -12.52 -1.98 -9.96
C ILE A 58 -13.59 -0.96 -9.60
N ASP A 59 -14.80 -1.44 -9.33
CA ASP A 59 -15.95 -0.58 -9.05
C ASP A 59 -15.67 0.45 -7.93
N GLY A 60 -15.89 1.72 -8.28
CA GLY A 60 -15.58 2.93 -7.53
C GLY A 60 -14.13 3.08 -7.04
N LYS A 61 -13.16 2.58 -7.80
CA LYS A 61 -11.77 3.04 -7.80
C LYS A 61 -11.66 4.22 -8.77
N GLU A 62 -11.11 5.32 -8.32
CA GLU A 62 -10.89 6.53 -9.12
C GLU A 62 -9.58 6.44 -9.92
N LYS A 63 -9.45 7.29 -10.95
CA LYS A 63 -8.26 7.34 -11.79
C LYS A 63 -7.02 7.71 -10.96
N GLY A 64 -5.96 6.94 -11.13
CA GLY A 64 -4.68 7.14 -10.44
C GLY A 64 -4.63 6.67 -9.00
N GLN A 65 -5.71 6.09 -8.45
CA GLN A 65 -5.61 5.27 -7.25
C GLN A 65 -5.03 3.91 -7.67
N ASP A 66 -3.95 3.47 -7.03
CA ASP A 66 -3.14 2.30 -7.42
C ASP A 66 -2.95 1.31 -6.26
N ILE A 67 -3.46 1.64 -5.07
CA ILE A 67 -3.47 0.76 -3.91
C ILE A 67 -4.88 0.65 -3.29
N PHE A 68 -5.13 -0.46 -2.60
CA PHE A 68 -6.27 -0.66 -1.72
C PHE A 68 -5.77 -0.97 -0.31
N GLN A 69 -6.26 -0.22 0.67
CA GLN A 69 -5.73 -0.31 2.03
C GLN A 69 -6.78 -0.03 3.08
N ARG A 70 -6.53 -0.54 4.29
CA ARG A 70 -7.23 -0.11 5.49
C ARG A 70 -6.45 1.03 6.12
N THR A 71 -7.05 2.20 6.27
CA THR A 71 -6.37 3.34 6.92
C THR A 71 -6.39 3.23 8.45
N GLY A 72 -5.84 4.22 9.17
CA GLY A 72 -6.08 4.39 10.61
C GLY A 72 -7.30 5.30 10.86
N PRO A 73 -7.58 5.68 12.11
CA PRO A 73 -8.53 6.75 12.41
C PRO A 73 -8.14 8.03 11.67
N VAL A 74 -9.11 8.77 11.13
CA VAL A 74 -8.84 10.05 10.48
C VAL A 74 -8.52 11.12 11.53
N PRO A 75 -7.32 11.72 11.54
CA PRO A 75 -6.99 12.80 12.46
C PRO A 75 -7.91 14.00 12.25
N GLY A 76 -8.39 14.62 13.34
CA GLY A 76 -9.16 15.88 13.28
C GLY A 76 -10.66 15.73 13.00
N ILE A 77 -11.22 14.52 12.90
CA ILE A 77 -12.67 14.31 12.83
C ILE A 77 -13.20 13.94 14.22
N ASN A 78 -14.25 14.62 14.68
CA ASN A 78 -14.97 14.30 15.91
C ASN A 78 -16.49 14.17 15.63
N PRO A 79 -17.13 13.01 15.89
CA PRO A 79 -16.53 11.79 16.44
C PRO A 79 -15.54 11.15 15.45
N PRO A 80 -14.48 10.46 15.93
CA PRO A 80 -13.46 9.88 15.07
C PRO A 80 -14.10 8.99 14.00
N LYS A 81 -13.91 9.35 12.73
CA LYS A 81 -14.22 8.43 11.64
C LYS A 81 -13.20 7.31 11.71
N LEU A 82 -13.66 6.13 12.13
CA LEU A 82 -12.84 4.92 12.18
C LEU A 82 -12.30 4.61 10.77
N SER A 83 -11.14 3.96 10.76
CA SER A 83 -10.52 3.46 9.53
C SER A 83 -11.51 2.73 8.64
N ASP A 84 -11.48 3.00 7.35
CA ASP A 84 -12.20 2.19 6.39
C ASP A 84 -11.21 1.60 5.37
N CYS A 85 -11.69 0.64 4.60
CA CYS A 85 -10.96 0.12 3.46
C CYS A 85 -11.32 0.88 2.20
N ILE A 86 -10.31 1.53 1.65
CA ILE A 86 -10.43 2.50 0.58
C ILE A 86 -9.42 2.19 -0.53
N PHE A 87 -9.73 2.70 -1.72
CA PHE A 87 -8.72 2.93 -2.73
C PHE A 87 -7.95 4.20 -2.42
N ASP A 88 -6.65 4.19 -2.69
CA ASP A 88 -5.77 5.32 -2.43
C ASP A 88 -4.61 5.32 -3.45
N LYS A 89 -3.73 6.31 -3.34
CA LYS A 89 -2.52 6.45 -4.13
C LYS A 89 -1.30 6.06 -3.30
N LEU A 90 -0.38 5.33 -3.89
CA LEU A 90 0.93 5.02 -3.32
C LEU A 90 1.67 6.30 -2.92
N GLU A 91 1.52 7.36 -3.73
CA GLU A 91 2.07 8.68 -3.43
C GLU A 91 1.58 9.26 -2.08
N ASN A 92 0.36 8.96 -1.65
CA ASN A 92 -0.17 9.44 -0.37
C ASN A 92 0.51 8.73 0.81
N GLU A 93 0.84 7.45 0.66
CA GLU A 93 1.67 6.71 1.61
C GLU A 93 3.08 7.30 1.70
N HIS A 94 3.66 7.66 0.55
CA HIS A 94 4.95 8.36 0.48
C HIS A 94 4.92 9.78 1.06
N LYS A 95 3.75 10.36 1.33
CA LYS A 95 3.57 11.66 1.99
C LYS A 95 3.22 11.54 3.48
N SER A 96 3.03 10.33 4.00
CA SER A 96 2.68 10.12 5.41
C SER A 96 3.70 10.76 6.35
N ALA A 97 3.22 11.47 7.37
CA ALA A 97 4.07 12.06 8.40
C ALA A 97 4.82 11.00 9.25
N ALA A 98 4.29 9.78 9.29
CA ALA A 98 4.89 8.68 10.04
C ALA A 98 5.93 7.88 9.24
N LYS A 99 6.13 8.17 7.94
CA LYS A 99 6.95 7.34 7.05
C LYS A 99 8.42 7.26 7.51
N LYS A 100 9.03 6.09 7.35
CA LYS A 100 10.48 5.88 7.48
C LYS A 100 11.21 5.76 6.13
N ASN A 101 10.49 5.90 5.02
CA ASN A 101 10.99 5.68 3.64
C ASN A 101 11.56 4.26 3.42
N ILE A 102 11.05 3.27 4.17
CA ILE A 102 11.33 1.86 3.96
C ILE A 102 10.02 1.22 3.48
N GLU A 103 10.06 0.71 2.28
CA GLU A 103 8.92 0.10 1.59
C GLU A 103 9.38 -1.22 0.97
N SER A 104 8.50 -2.23 0.94
CA SER A 104 8.82 -3.53 0.36
C SER A 104 7.58 -4.28 -0.09
N LYS A 105 7.72 -5.05 -1.18
CA LYS A 105 6.79 -6.14 -1.51
C LYS A 105 6.87 -7.21 -0.41
N ASP A 106 5.77 -7.46 0.29
CA ASP A 106 5.73 -8.27 1.50
C ASP A 106 4.77 -9.47 1.36
N ASN A 107 4.93 -10.24 0.28
CA ASN A 107 4.15 -11.46 0.02
C ASN A 107 4.71 -12.69 0.76
N TYR A 108 5.05 -12.56 2.04
CA TYR A 108 5.83 -13.57 2.75
C TYR A 108 5.12 -14.95 2.88
N PHE A 109 3.79 -15.00 2.77
CA PHE A 109 3.02 -16.25 2.76
C PHE A 109 2.98 -16.97 1.40
N ASP A 110 3.50 -16.41 0.31
CA ASP A 110 3.46 -17.06 -1.03
C ASP A 110 4.13 -18.45 -1.06
N SER A 111 5.04 -18.72 -0.14
CA SER A 111 5.73 -20.02 -0.01
C SER A 111 4.85 -21.13 0.58
N VAL A 112 3.78 -20.76 1.30
CA VAL A 112 2.93 -21.68 2.08
C VAL A 112 1.44 -21.55 1.75
N MET A 113 1.05 -20.46 1.09
CA MET A 113 -0.32 -20.17 0.70
C MET A 113 -0.37 -19.75 -0.76
N LYS A 114 -1.37 -20.26 -1.48
CA LYS A 114 -1.62 -19.85 -2.86
C LYS A 114 -2.29 -18.47 -2.87
N PRO A 115 -1.74 -17.46 -3.55
CA PRO A 115 -2.45 -16.20 -3.75
C PRO A 115 -3.72 -16.43 -4.58
N GLY A 116 -4.74 -15.65 -4.30
CA GLY A 116 -5.98 -15.65 -5.06
C GLY A 116 -5.76 -15.23 -6.51
N THR A 117 -6.63 -15.72 -7.38
CA THR A 117 -6.76 -15.21 -8.75
C THR A 117 -7.14 -13.73 -8.76
N LYS A 118 -7.00 -13.08 -9.92
CA LYS A 118 -7.40 -11.67 -10.08
C LYS A 118 -8.87 -11.47 -9.69
N GLU A 119 -9.73 -12.39 -10.10
CA GLU A 119 -11.17 -12.37 -9.84
C GLU A 119 -11.47 -12.51 -8.34
N GLU A 120 -10.78 -13.42 -7.64
CA GLU A 120 -10.93 -13.60 -6.19
C GLU A 120 -10.45 -12.38 -5.40
N ILE A 121 -9.31 -11.80 -5.79
CA ILE A 121 -8.78 -10.58 -5.17
C ILE A 121 -9.77 -9.42 -5.36
N ILE A 122 -10.28 -9.21 -6.58
CA ILE A 122 -11.28 -8.17 -6.86
C ILE A 122 -12.56 -8.42 -6.04
N LYS A 123 -13.03 -9.68 -5.94
CA LYS A 123 -14.20 -10.03 -5.13
C LYS A 123 -13.99 -9.64 -3.68
N ARG A 124 -12.86 -9.99 -3.07
CA ARG A 124 -12.54 -9.68 -1.67
C ARG A 124 -12.34 -8.19 -1.42
N ILE A 125 -11.78 -7.45 -2.39
CA ILE A 125 -11.73 -5.99 -2.35
C ILE A 125 -13.15 -5.41 -2.30
N LYS A 126 -14.06 -5.86 -3.16
CA LYS A 126 -15.46 -5.40 -3.18
C LYS A 126 -16.20 -5.74 -1.87
N GLU A 127 -15.92 -6.90 -1.28
CA GLU A 127 -16.46 -7.27 0.03
C GLU A 127 -16.01 -6.34 1.15
N LYS A 128 -14.77 -5.82 1.06
CA LYS A 128 -14.13 -5.02 2.12
C LYS A 128 -14.26 -3.52 1.94
N LYS A 129 -14.42 -3.03 0.71
CA LYS A 129 -14.56 -1.62 0.39
C LYS A 129 -15.70 -1.00 1.21
N GLY A 130 -15.38 -0.02 2.04
CA GLY A 130 -16.38 0.64 2.89
C GLY A 130 -16.87 -0.20 4.09
N LYS A 131 -16.29 -1.39 4.33
CA LYS A 131 -16.85 -2.46 5.17
C LYS A 131 -15.79 -3.21 5.99
N CYS A 132 -14.75 -2.51 6.43
CA CYS A 132 -13.67 -3.15 7.20
C CYS A 132 -13.93 -3.32 8.71
N GLY A 133 -15.06 -2.82 9.19
CA GLY A 133 -15.45 -2.91 10.61
C GLY A 133 -14.53 -2.08 11.51
N VAL A 134 -14.63 -2.31 12.82
CA VAL A 134 -13.86 -1.56 13.82
C VAL A 134 -12.38 -1.94 13.75
N TYR A 135 -11.51 -0.94 13.80
CA TYR A 135 -10.05 -1.15 13.84
C TYR A 135 -9.64 -1.81 15.16
N ASP A 136 -8.87 -2.89 15.06
CA ASP A 136 -8.26 -3.55 16.20
C ASP A 136 -6.80 -3.91 15.83
N PRO A 137 -5.78 -3.38 16.54
CA PRO A 137 -4.37 -3.67 16.25
C PRO A 137 -4.01 -5.16 16.26
N ILE A 138 -4.73 -5.97 17.03
CA ILE A 138 -4.45 -7.40 17.26
C ILE A 138 -5.32 -8.28 16.36
N ASN A 139 -6.60 -7.92 16.18
CA ASN A 139 -7.58 -8.82 15.55
C ASN A 139 -8.08 -8.35 14.17
N ASN A 140 -7.91 -7.06 13.83
CA ASN A 140 -8.50 -6.46 12.64
C ASN A 140 -7.74 -5.19 12.22
N ASN A 141 -6.48 -5.35 11.85
CA ASN A 141 -5.58 -4.27 11.41
C ASN A 141 -5.43 -4.25 9.87
N CYS A 142 -4.48 -3.47 9.36
CA CYS A 142 -4.19 -3.39 7.92
C CYS A 142 -3.60 -4.69 7.34
N GLU A 143 -2.77 -5.40 8.10
CA GLU A 143 -2.19 -6.67 7.66
C GLU A 143 -3.24 -7.77 7.51
N HIS A 144 -4.19 -7.88 8.45
CA HIS A 144 -5.31 -8.82 8.35
C HIS A 144 -6.16 -8.58 7.09
N VAL A 145 -6.35 -7.32 6.71
CA VAL A 145 -7.08 -6.97 5.49
C VAL A 145 -6.27 -7.35 4.25
N ALA A 146 -4.98 -7.02 4.22
CA ALA A 146 -4.11 -7.32 3.08
C ALA A 146 -3.99 -8.85 2.86
N THR A 147 -3.75 -9.61 3.92
CA THR A 147 -3.67 -11.07 3.86
C THR A 147 -5.01 -11.71 3.45
N TYR A 148 -6.14 -11.20 3.96
CA TYR A 148 -7.46 -11.66 3.52
C TYR A 148 -7.66 -11.44 2.03
N ILE A 149 -7.34 -10.26 1.52
CA ILE A 149 -7.52 -9.95 0.10
C ILE A 149 -6.66 -10.86 -0.76
N ARG A 150 -5.36 -10.97 -0.45
CA ARG A 150 -4.43 -11.78 -1.25
C ARG A 150 -4.72 -13.28 -1.14
N TYR A 151 -4.90 -13.82 0.06
CA TYR A 151 -4.92 -15.27 0.28
C TYR A 151 -6.30 -15.84 0.67
N GLY A 152 -7.23 -14.99 1.10
CA GLY A 152 -8.55 -15.41 1.59
C GLY A 152 -8.61 -15.64 3.11
N GLU A 153 -7.47 -15.58 3.78
CA GLU A 153 -7.34 -15.80 5.22
C GLU A 153 -6.75 -14.58 5.92
N ARG A 154 -7.15 -14.34 7.17
CA ARG A 154 -6.71 -13.18 7.96
C ARG A 154 -5.55 -13.56 8.86
N TYR A 155 -4.38 -13.00 8.58
CA TYR A 155 -3.18 -13.17 9.39
C TYR A 155 -2.52 -11.82 9.68
N SER A 156 -1.86 -11.72 10.83
CA SER A 156 -0.96 -10.62 11.15
C SER A 156 0.24 -11.11 11.94
N LEU A 157 1.43 -10.76 11.49
CA LEU A 157 2.68 -11.03 12.18
C LEU A 157 3.23 -9.82 12.94
N GLN A 158 2.63 -8.64 12.78
CA GLN A 158 3.09 -7.41 13.45
C GLN A 158 3.22 -7.51 14.96
N TRP A 159 2.39 -8.32 15.63
CA TRP A 159 2.44 -8.46 17.08
C TRP A 159 3.45 -9.51 17.57
N TYR A 160 3.98 -10.36 16.69
CA TYR A 160 4.96 -11.39 17.05
C TYR A 160 6.41 -10.90 16.99
N ILE A 161 6.63 -9.61 16.69
CA ILE A 161 7.94 -8.95 16.69
C ILE A 161 7.97 -7.98 17.89
N VAL A 162 8.16 -8.53 19.09
CA VAL A 162 8.54 -7.80 20.32
C VAL A 162 9.68 -8.52 20.99
#